data_AF-A0A484ICS3-F1
#
_entry.id   AF-A0A484ICS3-F1
#
_cell.length_a   1.000
_cell.length_b   1.000
_cell.length_c   1.000
_cell.angle_alpha   90.00
_cell.angle_beta   90.00
_cell.angle_gamma   90.00
#
_symmetry.space_group_name_H-M   'P 1'
#
loop_
_entity.id
_entity.type
_entity.pdbx_description
1 polymer ?
#
loop_
_entity_poly.entity_id
_entity_poly.type
_entity_poly.pdbx_seq_one_letter_code
_entity_poly.pdbx_strand_id
1 'polypeptide(L)'
;MNMQTKPFLDKRVFYYCFVILGIASVGSILQIAGGNWDVTSHLLLQPETFFTPSHTVMYSGIFLLSISSIIAAYVLIKYKEIQNDVISLSFKLLIVGSVLSVVSGPSDFAWHEIFGVDGFLSPTHLMLITGMFINAIGTTLGLVRLNSLQKERPFHVISSIMFVFGLVALWLTSISYVYIFSLPISNGEIFNFNLDPYLESLIALLFLPLINSFMTLFMINTVKKFGYISLVGIGVIVATSLSNILPSADLALFMPYYLLVIIPFILIDLIVYDKPPFKRGGRHRSENRKLVAAIIMASLFYLMGYPLLPLALGNFLMPLDLSNTEFTTLVDIIPIFVDSFSVVFPLTLIIGAIVGLGCGLFYERIQKYIKNKIETRFNLNL
;
A
#
# COMPACT_ATOMS: atom_id res chain seq x y z
N MET A 1 -38.72 18.07 -19.19
CA MET A 1 -38.97 17.57 -17.81
C MET A 1 -37.61 17.47 -17.13
N ASN A 2 -37.26 18.46 -16.31
CA ASN A 2 -35.99 18.51 -15.57
C ASN A 2 -35.97 17.38 -14.54
N MET A 3 -35.32 16.25 -14.86
CA MET A 3 -34.88 15.32 -13.83
C MET A 3 -33.73 15.97 -13.07
N GLN A 4 -34.05 16.82 -12.10
CA GLN A 4 -33.16 17.10 -11.00
C GLN A 4 -32.89 15.75 -10.31
N THR A 5 -31.77 15.13 -10.65
CA THR A 5 -31.27 13.95 -9.95
C THR A 5 -31.12 14.33 -8.49
N LYS A 6 -32.02 13.88 -7.62
CA LYS A 6 -31.86 14.00 -6.16
C LYS A 6 -30.44 13.55 -5.80
N PRO A 7 -29.73 14.23 -4.89
CA PRO A 7 -28.51 13.66 -4.34
C PRO A 7 -28.85 12.29 -3.77
N PHE A 8 -28.08 11.27 -4.17
CA PHE A 8 -28.37 9.86 -3.89
C PHE A 8 -28.33 9.53 -2.39
N LEU A 9 -27.68 10.36 -1.57
CA LEU A 9 -27.65 10.27 -0.11
C LEU A 9 -28.25 11.54 0.51
N ASP A 10 -28.97 11.40 1.62
CA ASP A 10 -29.31 12.53 2.49
C ASP A 10 -28.02 13.24 2.92
N LYS A 11 -28.04 14.57 2.96
CA LYS A 11 -26.93 15.40 3.41
C LYS A 11 -26.38 14.93 4.77
N ARG A 12 -27.24 14.51 5.70
CA ARG A 12 -26.83 13.96 7.00
C ARG A 12 -26.05 12.67 6.86
N VAL A 13 -26.52 11.76 6.00
CA VAL A 13 -25.87 10.48 5.74
C VAL A 13 -24.53 10.67 5.05
N PHE A 14 -24.46 11.60 4.10
CA PHE A 14 -23.21 12.01 3.49
C PHE A 14 -22.18 12.49 4.53
N TYR A 15 -22.59 13.32 5.50
CA TYR A 15 -21.69 13.78 6.56
C TYR A 15 -21.18 12.63 7.44
N TYR A 16 -22.03 11.66 7.79
CA TYR A 16 -21.56 10.48 8.51
C TYR A 16 -20.51 9.71 7.70
N CYS A 17 -20.77 9.47 6.42
CA CYS A 17 -19.81 8.79 5.54
C CYS A 17 -18.50 9.56 5.43
N PHE A 18 -18.57 10.88 5.33
CA PHE A 18 -17.41 11.75 5.28
C PHE A 18 -16.57 11.64 6.56
N VAL A 19 -17.18 11.72 7.74
CA VAL A 19 -16.46 11.62 9.02
C VAL A 19 -15.86 10.22 9.22
N ILE A 20 -16.63 9.16 8.96
CA ILE A 20 -16.17 7.77 9.09
C ILE A 20 -14.94 7.54 8.20
N LEU A 21 -15.03 7.91 6.92
CA LEU A 21 -13.92 7.70 5.98
C LEU A 21 -12.72 8.63 6.27
N GLY A 22 -12.96 9.79 6.91
CA GLY A 22 -11.90 10.68 7.38
C GLY A 22 -11.07 10.02 8.46
N ILE A 23 -11.74 9.53 9.51
CA ILE A 23 -11.10 8.81 10.61
C ILE A 23 -10.41 7.55 10.08
N ALA A 24 -11.08 6.78 9.21
CA ALA A 24 -10.52 5.58 8.62
C ALA A 24 -9.27 5.86 7.75
N SER A 25 -9.22 6.98 7.02
CA SER A 25 -8.06 7.37 6.22
C SER A 25 -6.82 7.65 7.07
N VAL A 26 -7.00 8.35 8.19
CA VAL A 26 -5.91 8.62 9.15
C VAL A 26 -5.50 7.31 9.83
N GLY A 27 -6.47 6.52 10.31
CA GLY A 27 -6.20 5.23 10.94
C GLY A 27 -5.46 4.26 10.03
N SER A 28 -5.79 4.23 8.74
CA SER A 28 -5.14 3.37 7.74
C SER A 28 -3.67 3.74 7.51
N ILE A 29 -3.30 5.03 7.57
CA ILE A 29 -1.90 5.44 7.50
C ILE A 29 -1.16 5.11 8.80
N LEU A 30 -1.76 5.42 9.96
CA LEU A 30 -1.10 5.24 11.24
C LEU A 30 -0.82 3.75 11.52
N GLN A 31 -1.77 2.86 11.22
CA GLN A 31 -1.56 1.42 11.44
C GLN A 31 -0.36 0.89 10.63
N ILE A 32 -0.21 1.31 9.36
CA ILE A 32 0.82 0.74 8.47
C ILE A 32 2.17 1.43 8.68
N ALA A 33 2.17 2.74 8.96
CA ALA A 33 3.39 3.45 9.34
C ALA A 33 3.95 2.91 10.66
N GLY A 34 3.07 2.66 11.65
CA GLY A 34 3.42 2.04 12.93
C GLY A 34 3.92 0.61 12.75
N GLY A 35 3.23 -0.23 11.97
CA GLY A 35 3.66 -1.60 11.72
C GLY A 35 4.99 -1.70 10.95
N ASN A 36 5.23 -0.85 9.96
CA ASN A 36 6.52 -0.81 9.27
C ASN A 36 7.65 -0.27 10.16
N TRP A 37 7.34 0.70 11.05
CA TRP A 37 8.28 1.12 12.09
C TRP A 37 8.63 -0.07 12.97
N ASP A 38 7.62 -0.80 13.45
CA ASP A 38 7.78 -1.95 14.33
C ASP A 38 8.70 -3.03 13.75
N VAL A 39 8.46 -3.43 12.49
CA VAL A 39 9.35 -4.33 11.75
C VAL A 39 10.79 -3.82 11.74
N THR A 40 11.00 -2.52 11.53
CA THR A 40 12.34 -1.94 11.52
C THR A 40 12.98 -1.97 12.91
N SER A 41 12.21 -1.66 13.96
CA SER A 41 12.67 -1.71 15.36
C SER A 41 13.10 -3.12 15.76
N HIS A 42 12.34 -4.16 15.37
CA HIS A 42 12.71 -5.56 15.56
C HIS A 42 14.02 -5.90 14.84
N LEU A 43 14.17 -5.49 13.58
CA LEU A 43 15.40 -5.72 12.81
C LEU A 43 16.61 -4.95 13.34
N LEU A 44 16.39 -3.93 14.16
CA LEU A 44 17.43 -3.18 14.86
C LEU A 44 17.71 -3.72 16.27
N LEU A 45 17.06 -4.82 16.67
CA LEU A 45 17.17 -5.42 18.00
C LEU A 45 16.89 -4.43 19.14
N GLN A 46 15.92 -3.53 18.95
CA GLN A 46 15.51 -2.61 19.99
C GLN A 46 14.82 -3.34 21.14
N PRO A 47 14.85 -2.82 22.39
CA PRO A 47 14.21 -3.47 23.52
C PRO A 47 12.71 -3.66 23.30
N GLU A 48 12.25 -4.91 23.42
CA GLU A 48 10.85 -5.28 23.22
C GLU A 48 10.00 -5.10 24.47
N THR A 49 8.85 -4.43 24.31
CA THR A 49 7.77 -4.39 25.29
C THR A 49 6.44 -4.32 24.55
N PHE A 50 5.33 -4.66 25.22
CA PHE A 50 4.00 -4.52 24.61
C PHE A 50 3.64 -3.07 24.22
N PHE A 51 4.32 -2.07 24.81
CA PHE A 51 4.06 -0.65 24.58
C PHE A 51 5.32 0.09 24.12
N THR A 52 5.76 -0.20 22.90
CA THR A 52 6.79 0.63 22.23
C THR A 52 6.17 1.85 21.53
N PRO A 53 6.98 2.84 21.12
CA PRO A 53 6.52 3.94 20.27
C PRO A 53 5.89 3.45 18.95
N SER A 54 6.47 2.43 18.29
CA SER A 54 5.92 1.83 17.07
C SER A 54 4.54 1.22 17.30
N HIS A 55 4.40 0.40 18.35
CA HIS A 55 3.12 -0.16 18.81
C HIS A 55 2.10 0.94 19.10
N THR A 56 2.50 2.01 19.78
CA THR A 56 1.59 3.13 20.11
C THR A 56 1.02 3.78 18.84
N VAL A 57 1.85 4.01 17.83
CA VAL A 57 1.40 4.55 16.53
C VAL A 57 0.49 3.54 15.83
N MET A 58 0.88 2.27 15.77
CA MET A 58 0.09 1.20 15.16
C MET A 58 -1.29 1.06 15.82
N TYR A 59 -1.32 0.93 17.15
CA TYR A 59 -2.54 0.80 17.96
C TYR A 59 -3.44 2.01 17.83
N SER A 60 -2.89 3.22 17.73
CA SER A 60 -3.70 4.42 17.46
C SER A 60 -4.42 4.33 16.12
N GLY A 61 -3.77 3.77 15.09
CA GLY A 61 -4.38 3.52 13.79
C GLY A 61 -5.50 2.49 13.85
N ILE A 62 -5.24 1.34 14.47
CA ILE A 62 -6.22 0.26 14.68
C ILE A 62 -7.42 0.77 15.50
N PHE A 63 -7.18 1.59 16.52
CA PHE A 63 -8.22 2.19 17.34
C PHE A 63 -9.13 3.12 16.53
N LEU A 64 -8.58 4.01 15.70
CA LEU A 64 -9.36 4.90 14.83
C LEU A 64 -10.19 4.11 13.81
N LEU A 65 -9.63 3.03 13.25
CA LEU A 65 -10.36 2.14 12.36
C LEU A 65 -11.48 1.38 13.09
N SER A 66 -11.22 0.94 14.32
CA SER A 66 -12.23 0.29 15.17
C SER A 66 -13.41 1.23 15.46
N ILE A 67 -13.15 2.49 15.83
CA ILE A 67 -14.19 3.51 15.98
C ILE A 67 -14.95 3.69 14.65
N SER A 68 -14.22 3.83 13.55
CA SER A 68 -14.83 3.99 12.21
C SER A 68 -15.74 2.81 11.89
N SER A 69 -15.33 1.59 12.22
CA SER A 69 -16.09 0.36 11.97
C SER A 69 -17.37 0.26 12.81
N ILE A 70 -17.33 0.66 14.08
CA ILE A 70 -18.50 0.67 14.97
C ILE A 70 -19.54 1.68 14.46
N ILE A 71 -19.10 2.89 14.11
CA ILE A 71 -19.98 3.92 13.57
C ILE A 71 -20.51 3.49 12.20
N ALA A 72 -19.67 2.89 11.35
CA ALA A 72 -20.07 2.33 10.06
C ALA A 72 -21.15 1.25 10.20
N ALA A 73 -21.01 0.32 11.15
CA ALA A 73 -22.00 -0.71 11.45
C ALA A 73 -23.34 -0.09 11.84
N TYR A 74 -23.33 0.91 12.74
CA TYR A 74 -24.53 1.64 13.12
C TYR A 74 -25.20 2.32 11.91
N VAL A 75 -24.39 2.96 11.06
CA VAL A 75 -24.87 3.68 9.86
C VAL A 75 -25.46 2.70 8.83
N LEU A 76 -24.88 1.51 8.63
CA LEU A 76 -25.43 0.47 7.75
C LEU A 76 -26.80 -0.06 8.22
N ILE A 77 -26.97 -0.21 9.53
CA ILE A 77 -28.22 -0.69 10.13
C ILE A 77 -29.30 0.38 10.04
N LYS A 78 -28.95 1.64 10.35
CA LYS A 78 -29.92 2.74 10.44
C LYS A 78 -30.36 3.28 9.08
N TYR A 79 -29.45 3.40 8.12
CA TYR A 79 -29.71 4.11 6.87
C TYR A 79 -29.76 3.15 5.68
N LYS A 80 -30.99 2.69 5.37
CA LYS A 80 -31.25 1.75 4.27
C LYS A 80 -30.77 2.24 2.89
N GLU A 81 -30.70 3.55 2.68
CA GLU A 81 -30.22 4.15 1.42
C GLU A 81 -28.76 3.77 1.08
N ILE A 82 -27.94 3.48 2.10
CA ILE A 82 -26.53 3.10 1.89
C ILE A 82 -26.41 1.64 1.43
N GLN A 83 -27.37 0.77 1.78
CA GLN A 83 -27.23 -0.68 1.62
C GLN A 83 -26.97 -1.11 0.17
N ASN A 84 -27.46 -0.33 -0.80
CA ASN A 84 -27.29 -0.57 -2.23
C ASN A 84 -26.15 0.24 -2.87
N ASP A 85 -25.40 1.03 -2.10
CA ASP A 85 -24.25 1.81 -2.57
C ASP A 85 -22.92 1.07 -2.34
N VAL A 86 -21.90 1.46 -3.10
CA VAL A 86 -20.51 1.01 -2.90
C VAL A 86 -19.99 1.33 -1.49
N ILE A 87 -20.49 2.39 -0.85
CA ILE A 87 -20.20 2.71 0.56
C ILE A 87 -20.56 1.55 1.50
N SER A 88 -21.61 0.78 1.20
CA SER A 88 -21.97 -0.40 2.00
C SER A 88 -20.85 -1.44 2.01
N LEU A 89 -20.26 -1.71 0.85
CA LEU A 89 -19.11 -2.62 0.74
C LEU A 89 -17.90 -2.07 1.47
N SER A 90 -17.59 -0.77 1.31
CA SER A 90 -16.52 -0.09 2.05
C SER A 90 -16.66 -0.29 3.56
N PHE A 91 -17.86 -0.07 4.12
CA PHE A 91 -18.12 -0.21 5.55
C PHE A 91 -18.05 -1.65 6.03
N LYS A 92 -18.52 -2.62 5.25
CA LYS A 92 -18.37 -4.05 5.58
C LYS A 92 -16.91 -4.46 5.64
N LEU A 93 -16.10 -3.99 4.69
CA LEU A 93 -14.65 -4.23 4.69
C LEU A 93 -13.99 -3.59 5.92
N LEU A 94 -14.33 -2.34 6.27
CA LEU A 94 -13.82 -1.71 7.51
C LEU A 94 -14.15 -2.54 8.76
N ILE A 95 -15.35 -3.11 8.85
CA ILE A 95 -15.75 -3.97 9.96
C ILE A 95 -14.90 -5.25 9.99
N VAL A 96 -14.81 -5.97 8.87
CA VAL A 96 -14.05 -7.22 8.79
C VAL A 96 -12.57 -6.98 9.09
N GLY A 97 -11.97 -5.97 8.46
CA GLY A 97 -10.57 -5.62 8.66
C GLY A 97 -10.27 -5.22 10.10
N SER A 98 -11.13 -4.39 10.71
CA SER A 98 -10.95 -3.97 12.12
C SER A 98 -11.11 -5.13 13.10
N VAL A 99 -12.05 -6.06 12.87
CA VAL A 99 -12.18 -7.26 13.71
C VAL A 99 -10.91 -8.09 13.64
N LEU A 100 -10.38 -8.35 12.45
CA LEU A 100 -9.13 -9.12 12.30
C LEU A 100 -7.95 -8.44 13.00
N SER A 101 -7.76 -7.12 12.80
CA SER A 101 -6.66 -6.37 13.43
C SER A 101 -6.79 -6.24 14.95
N VAL A 102 -8.01 -6.18 15.50
CA VAL A 102 -8.21 -6.14 16.96
C VAL A 102 -7.98 -7.50 17.58
N VAL A 103 -8.43 -8.58 16.91
CA VAL A 103 -8.27 -9.95 17.41
C VAL A 103 -6.81 -10.42 17.30
N SER A 104 -6.03 -9.89 16.36
CA SER A 104 -4.63 -10.30 16.18
C SER A 104 -3.78 -10.01 17.41
N GLY A 105 -3.90 -8.85 18.06
CA GLY A 105 -3.09 -8.51 19.23
C GLY A 105 -3.24 -9.50 20.41
N PRO A 106 -4.46 -9.78 20.89
CA PRO A 106 -4.68 -10.81 21.92
C PRO A 106 -4.30 -12.22 21.47
N SER A 107 -4.45 -12.54 20.18
CA SER A 107 -4.05 -13.84 19.64
C SER A 107 -2.54 -13.99 19.61
N ASP A 108 -1.82 -12.92 19.30
CA ASP A 108 -0.36 -12.81 19.28
C ASP A 108 0.23 -12.97 20.69
N PHE A 109 -0.33 -12.25 21.66
CA PHE A 109 0.02 -12.43 23.07
C PHE A 109 -0.20 -13.88 23.53
N ALA A 110 -1.35 -14.47 23.21
CA ALA A 110 -1.62 -15.86 23.55
C ALA A 110 -0.68 -16.85 22.82
N TRP A 111 -0.29 -16.53 21.59
CA TRP A 111 0.68 -17.33 20.84
C TRP A 111 2.03 -17.32 21.54
N HIS A 112 2.52 -16.15 21.93
CA HIS A 112 3.80 -16.04 22.66
C HIS A 112 3.82 -16.76 23.99
N GLU A 113 2.71 -16.75 24.75
CA GLU A 113 2.61 -17.48 26.02
C GLU A 113 2.63 -19.01 25.84
N ILE A 114 2.10 -19.52 24.72
CA ILE A 114 1.98 -20.97 24.47
C ILE A 114 3.17 -21.52 23.69
N PHE A 115 3.67 -20.75 22.72
CA PHE A 115 4.62 -21.20 21.70
C PHE A 115 5.92 -20.38 21.66
N GLY A 116 6.09 -19.37 22.51
CA GLY A 116 7.28 -18.51 22.52
C GLY A 116 7.29 -17.45 21.42
N VAL A 117 8.40 -16.73 21.29
CA VAL A 117 8.54 -15.66 20.29
C VAL A 117 8.53 -16.27 18.89
N ASP A 118 7.66 -15.76 18.02
CA ASP A 118 7.54 -16.19 16.63
C ASP A 118 8.20 -15.19 15.68
N GLY A 119 8.24 -15.55 14.40
CA GLY A 119 8.75 -14.67 13.35
C GLY A 119 7.65 -13.99 12.55
N PHE A 120 8.04 -13.11 11.62
CA PHE A 120 7.13 -12.21 10.90
C PHE A 120 5.96 -12.89 10.14
N LEU A 121 6.16 -14.09 9.57
CA LEU A 121 5.11 -14.88 8.90
C LEU A 121 4.31 -15.80 9.84
N SER A 122 4.14 -15.42 11.10
CA SER A 122 3.27 -16.20 12.00
C SER A 122 1.77 -16.01 11.69
N PRO A 123 0.90 -16.93 12.15
CA PRO A 123 -0.54 -16.80 11.93
C PRO A 123 -1.15 -15.51 12.48
N THR A 124 -0.62 -14.98 13.59
CA THR A 124 -1.13 -13.78 14.26
C THR A 124 -0.70 -12.51 13.53
N HIS A 125 0.55 -12.44 13.08
CA HIS A 125 1.04 -11.38 12.19
C HIS A 125 0.32 -11.38 10.84
N LEU A 126 0.09 -12.56 10.23
CA LEU A 126 -0.65 -12.68 8.98
C LEU A 126 -2.10 -12.21 9.15
N MET A 127 -2.75 -12.52 10.27
CA MET A 127 -4.08 -12.02 10.60
C MET A 127 -4.11 -10.50 10.73
N LEU A 128 -3.11 -9.91 11.39
CA LEU A 128 -2.97 -8.46 11.55
C LEU A 128 -2.86 -7.77 10.19
N ILE A 129 -1.88 -8.15 9.36
CA ILE A 129 -1.64 -7.50 8.07
C ILE A 129 -2.82 -7.72 7.09
N THR A 130 -3.52 -8.85 7.19
CA THR A 130 -4.78 -9.10 6.46
C THR A 130 -5.86 -8.13 6.88
N GLY A 131 -6.05 -7.92 8.19
CA GLY A 131 -6.98 -6.93 8.70
C GLY A 131 -6.63 -5.52 8.22
N MET A 132 -5.34 -5.15 8.28
CA MET A 132 -4.84 -3.86 7.81
C MET A 132 -5.10 -3.66 6.30
N PHE A 133 -4.84 -4.68 5.49
CA PHE A 133 -5.03 -4.63 4.03
C PHE A 133 -6.52 -4.49 3.67
N ILE A 134 -7.40 -5.27 4.31
CA ILE A 134 -8.85 -5.17 4.13
C ILE A 134 -9.36 -3.78 4.53
N ASN A 135 -8.86 -3.22 5.63
CA ASN A 135 -9.18 -1.84 6.06
C ASN A 135 -8.74 -0.82 5.01
N ALA A 136 -7.53 -0.93 4.46
CA ALA A 136 -7.02 -0.02 3.44
C ALA A 136 -7.84 -0.08 2.13
N ILE A 137 -8.27 -1.28 1.71
CA ILE A 137 -9.19 -1.47 0.58
C ILE A 137 -10.55 -0.82 0.89
N GLY A 138 -11.13 -1.10 2.06
CA GLY A 138 -12.41 -0.56 2.49
C GLY A 138 -12.41 0.97 2.51
N THR A 139 -11.40 1.57 3.13
CA THR A 139 -11.18 3.02 3.17
C THR A 139 -11.06 3.62 1.78
N THR A 140 -10.18 3.06 0.93
CA THR A 140 -9.94 3.58 -0.42
C THR A 140 -11.19 3.50 -1.28
N LEU A 141 -11.91 2.38 -1.25
CA LEU A 141 -13.16 2.18 -1.98
C LEU A 141 -14.23 3.22 -1.60
N GLY A 142 -14.40 3.45 -0.29
CA GLY A 142 -15.32 4.44 0.23
C GLY A 142 -14.94 5.86 -0.21
N LEU A 143 -13.65 6.20 -0.17
CA LEU A 143 -13.14 7.51 -0.56
C LEU A 143 -13.24 7.78 -2.06
N VAL A 144 -13.05 6.76 -2.91
CA VAL A 144 -13.34 6.85 -4.35
C VAL A 144 -14.79 7.24 -4.57
N ARG A 145 -15.71 6.55 -3.89
CA ARG A 145 -17.15 6.82 -4.01
C ARG A 145 -17.50 8.21 -3.45
N LEU A 146 -17.00 8.57 -2.27
CA LEU A 146 -17.23 9.86 -1.63
C LEU A 146 -16.75 11.04 -2.52
N ASN A 147 -15.54 10.94 -3.08
CA ASN A 147 -15.00 11.95 -3.98
C ASN A 147 -15.81 12.09 -5.28
N SER A 148 -16.44 11.01 -5.76
CA SER A 148 -17.32 11.06 -6.93
C SER A 148 -18.64 11.81 -6.67
N LEU A 149 -19.09 11.84 -5.42
CA LEU A 149 -20.33 12.51 -5.01
C LEU A 149 -20.12 13.98 -4.66
N GLN A 150 -18.91 14.34 -4.21
CA GLN A 150 -18.64 15.66 -3.64
C GLN A 150 -18.38 16.74 -4.70
N LYS A 151 -19.21 17.80 -4.68
CA LYS A 151 -19.12 18.94 -5.62
C LYS A 151 -18.74 20.26 -4.98
N GLU A 152 -18.93 20.43 -3.67
CA GLU A 152 -18.57 21.68 -2.97
C GLU A 152 -17.07 21.74 -2.68
N ARG A 153 -16.44 22.88 -3.00
CA ARG A 153 -14.97 23.06 -2.94
C ARG A 153 -14.31 22.70 -1.61
N PRO A 154 -14.74 23.16 -0.42
CA PRO A 154 -13.99 22.91 0.82
C PRO A 154 -13.94 21.41 1.17
N PHE A 155 -15.08 20.74 1.11
CA PHE A 155 -15.17 19.29 1.30
C PHE A 155 -14.45 18.51 0.19
N HIS A 156 -14.39 19.02 -1.04
CA HIS A 156 -13.63 18.38 -2.12
C HIS A 156 -12.13 18.35 -1.81
N VAL A 157 -11.57 19.43 -1.28
CA VAL A 157 -10.14 19.47 -0.89
C VAL A 157 -9.85 18.48 0.23
N ILE A 158 -10.67 18.48 1.29
CA ILE A 158 -10.46 17.58 2.43
C ILE A 158 -10.64 16.11 2.01
N SER A 159 -11.69 15.78 1.25
CA SER A 159 -11.88 14.41 0.72
C SER A 159 -10.78 13.98 -0.25
N SER A 160 -10.16 14.92 -0.97
CA SER A 160 -8.98 14.66 -1.81
C SER A 160 -7.76 14.30 -0.96
N ILE A 161 -7.51 15.03 0.13
CA ILE A 161 -6.42 14.73 1.08
C ILE A 161 -6.64 13.36 1.73
N MET A 162 -7.86 13.11 2.23
CA MET A 162 -8.24 11.81 2.79
C MET A 162 -8.03 10.67 1.78
N PHE A 163 -8.36 10.92 0.51
CA PHE A 163 -8.17 9.93 -0.55
C PHE A 163 -6.70 9.66 -0.87
N VAL A 164 -5.85 10.70 -0.89
CA VAL A 164 -4.39 10.51 -0.94
C VAL A 164 -3.94 9.63 0.22
N PHE A 165 -4.45 9.88 1.43
CA PHE A 165 -4.08 9.05 2.59
C PHE A 165 -4.51 7.59 2.44
N GLY A 166 -5.74 7.34 1.99
CA GLY A 166 -6.22 6.00 1.70
C GLY A 166 -5.36 5.28 0.63
N LEU A 167 -4.98 5.99 -0.44
CA LEU A 167 -4.13 5.43 -1.49
C LEU A 167 -2.71 5.12 -1.01
N VAL A 168 -2.11 5.99 -0.20
CA VAL A 168 -0.79 5.75 0.42
C VAL A 168 -0.86 4.51 1.31
N ALA A 169 -1.87 4.43 2.18
CA ALA A 169 -2.05 3.28 3.07
C ALA A 169 -2.28 1.99 2.29
N LEU A 170 -3.11 2.01 1.24
CA LEU A 170 -3.35 0.84 0.39
C LEU A 170 -2.07 0.39 -0.33
N TRP A 171 -1.25 1.32 -0.81
CA TRP A 171 0.01 0.98 -1.46
C TRP A 171 0.98 0.34 -0.47
N LEU A 172 1.20 0.97 0.68
CA LEU A 172 2.10 0.47 1.71
C LEU A 172 1.65 -0.89 2.26
N THR A 173 0.37 -1.06 2.57
CA THR A 173 -0.16 -2.35 3.02
C THR A 173 -0.01 -3.44 1.96
N SER A 174 -0.20 -3.12 0.67
CA SER A 174 0.04 -4.08 -0.41
C SER A 174 1.51 -4.52 -0.46
N ILE A 175 2.44 -3.57 -0.32
CA ILE A 175 3.88 -3.86 -0.27
C ILE A 175 4.22 -4.72 0.95
N SER A 176 3.78 -4.33 2.15
CA SER A 176 4.02 -5.09 3.38
C SER A 176 3.39 -6.49 3.35
N TYR A 177 2.26 -6.66 2.66
CA TYR A 177 1.64 -7.97 2.43
C TYR A 177 2.50 -8.88 1.55
N VAL A 178 3.35 -8.34 0.66
CA VAL A 178 4.34 -9.15 -0.06
C VAL A 178 5.52 -9.46 0.86
N TYR A 179 5.97 -8.48 1.63
CA TYR A 179 7.11 -8.65 2.53
C TYR A 179 6.92 -9.74 3.57
N ILE A 180 5.71 -9.95 4.09
CA ILE A 180 5.46 -11.03 5.04
C ILE A 180 5.80 -12.42 4.46
N PHE A 181 5.74 -12.59 3.14
CA PHE A 181 6.11 -13.83 2.46
C PHE A 181 7.51 -13.82 1.85
N SER A 182 8.21 -12.68 1.87
CA SER A 182 9.45 -12.51 1.12
C SER A 182 10.64 -12.09 1.97
N LEU A 183 10.45 -11.76 3.24
CA LEU A 183 11.55 -11.44 4.15
C LEU A 183 11.96 -12.69 4.94
N PRO A 184 13.27 -12.99 5.02
CA PRO A 184 13.82 -14.16 5.72
C PRO A 184 13.83 -13.99 7.26
N ILE A 185 12.78 -13.40 7.83
CA ILE A 185 12.71 -12.96 9.25
C ILE A 185 11.55 -13.65 10.00
N SER A 186 11.18 -14.83 9.53
CA SER A 186 10.07 -15.64 10.02
C SER A 186 10.52 -16.86 10.81
N ASN A 187 11.76 -16.85 11.33
CA ASN A 187 12.28 -17.88 12.22
C ASN A 187 12.05 -17.48 13.69
N GLY A 188 11.16 -18.20 14.37
CA GLY A 188 10.88 -18.05 15.81
C GLY A 188 11.60 -19.10 16.66
N GLU A 189 11.29 -19.11 17.96
CA GLU A 189 11.86 -20.05 18.94
C GLU A 189 11.44 -21.50 18.71
N ILE A 190 10.15 -21.71 18.41
CA ILE A 190 9.57 -23.05 18.19
C ILE A 190 9.30 -23.30 16.71
N PHE A 191 8.77 -22.30 16.01
CA PHE A 191 8.36 -22.45 14.62
C PHE A 191 9.26 -21.66 13.69
N ASN A 192 9.67 -22.30 12.60
CA ASN A 192 10.29 -21.63 11.48
C ASN A 192 9.29 -21.54 10.33
N PHE A 193 8.80 -20.34 10.07
CA PHE A 193 7.90 -20.03 8.96
C PHE A 193 8.63 -19.41 7.76
N ASN A 194 9.97 -19.29 7.77
CA ASN A 194 10.71 -18.87 6.59
C ASN A 194 10.39 -19.83 5.43
N LEU A 195 10.20 -19.25 4.24
CA LEU A 195 10.06 -20.04 3.04
C LEU A 195 11.45 -20.47 2.56
N ASP A 196 11.48 -21.28 1.50
CA ASP A 196 12.74 -21.50 0.80
C ASP A 196 13.33 -20.15 0.35
N PRO A 197 14.62 -19.86 0.61
CA PRO A 197 15.21 -18.56 0.31
C PRO A 197 15.07 -18.11 -1.16
N TYR A 198 15.10 -19.05 -2.11
CA TYR A 198 14.89 -18.71 -3.52
C TYR A 198 13.44 -18.34 -3.79
N LEU A 199 12.49 -18.98 -3.10
CA LEU A 199 11.07 -18.65 -3.18
C LEU A 199 10.79 -17.25 -2.60
N GLU A 200 11.40 -16.89 -1.48
CA GLU A 200 11.28 -15.55 -0.87
C GLU A 200 11.74 -14.45 -1.84
N SER A 201 12.95 -14.61 -2.40
CA SER A 201 13.49 -13.71 -3.43
C SER A 201 12.58 -13.65 -4.66
N LEU A 202 12.08 -14.79 -5.14
CA LEU A 202 11.19 -14.84 -6.31
C LEU A 202 9.88 -14.11 -6.05
N ILE A 203 9.28 -14.27 -4.86
CA ILE A 203 8.06 -13.55 -4.46
C ILE A 203 8.32 -12.04 -4.49
N ALA A 204 9.42 -11.57 -3.89
CA ALA A 204 9.78 -10.14 -3.92
C ALA A 204 9.98 -9.61 -5.35
N LEU A 205 10.74 -10.33 -6.19
CA LEU A 205 11.06 -9.95 -7.56
C LEU A 205 9.84 -9.93 -8.50
N LEU A 206 8.79 -10.71 -8.21
CA LEU A 206 7.57 -10.74 -9.02
C LEU A 206 6.50 -9.79 -8.50
N PHE A 207 6.19 -9.84 -7.19
CA PHE A 207 4.99 -9.19 -6.66
C PHE A 207 5.20 -7.71 -6.30
N LEU A 208 6.40 -7.30 -5.86
CA LEU A 208 6.67 -5.87 -5.60
C LEU A 208 6.59 -5.00 -6.87
N PRO A 209 7.25 -5.34 -8.00
CA PRO A 209 7.08 -4.56 -9.22
C PRO A 209 5.65 -4.64 -9.77
N LEU A 210 4.97 -5.79 -9.61
CA LEU A 210 3.56 -5.95 -9.99
C LEU A 210 2.66 -4.98 -9.22
N ILE A 211 2.81 -4.88 -7.90
CA ILE A 211 2.04 -3.97 -7.05
C ILE A 211 2.28 -2.52 -7.43
N ASN A 212 3.53 -2.11 -7.61
CA ASN A 212 3.85 -0.74 -8.01
C ASN A 212 3.22 -0.37 -9.36
N SER A 213 3.29 -1.29 -10.32
CA SER A 213 2.66 -1.15 -11.63
C SER A 213 1.13 -1.05 -11.53
N PHE A 214 0.52 -1.99 -10.80
CA PHE A 214 -0.92 -2.07 -10.62
C PHE A 214 -1.49 -0.85 -9.90
N MET A 215 -0.88 -0.42 -8.79
CA MET A 215 -1.29 0.77 -8.03
C MET A 215 -1.25 2.03 -8.89
N THR A 216 -0.22 2.16 -9.72
CA THR A 216 -0.09 3.29 -10.66
C THR A 216 -1.21 3.28 -11.71
N LEU A 217 -1.46 2.13 -12.33
CA LEU A 217 -2.55 1.98 -13.30
C LEU A 217 -3.92 2.20 -12.66
N PHE A 218 -4.12 1.69 -11.44
CA PHE A 218 -5.33 1.90 -10.66
C PHE A 218 -5.58 3.40 -10.43
N MET A 219 -4.57 4.16 -10.00
CA MET A 219 -4.67 5.60 -9.81
C MET A 219 -4.97 6.36 -11.11
N ILE A 220 -4.27 6.04 -12.21
CA ILE A 220 -4.49 6.68 -13.51
C ILE A 220 -5.96 6.51 -13.95
N ASN A 221 -6.53 5.33 -13.74
CA ASN A 221 -7.89 5.03 -14.18
C ASN A 221 -8.97 5.51 -13.19
N THR A 222 -8.64 5.67 -11.92
CA THR A 222 -9.59 6.07 -10.88
C THR A 222 -9.62 7.59 -10.70
N VAL A 223 -8.46 8.23 -10.58
CA VAL A 223 -8.37 9.66 -10.23
C VAL A 223 -8.46 10.57 -11.46
N LYS A 224 -7.76 10.23 -12.54
CA LYS A 224 -7.71 11.00 -13.80
C LYS A 224 -7.37 12.48 -13.62
N LYS A 225 -6.57 12.83 -12.61
CA LYS A 225 -6.08 14.19 -12.33
C LYS A 225 -4.56 14.21 -12.20
N PHE A 226 -3.95 15.22 -12.81
CA PHE A 226 -2.51 15.50 -12.70
C PHE A 226 -2.11 15.78 -11.23
N GLY A 227 -0.93 15.30 -10.84
CA GLY A 227 -0.31 15.56 -9.55
C GLY A 227 -0.60 14.50 -8.50
N TYR A 228 -1.63 13.66 -8.69
CA TYR A 228 -1.98 12.63 -7.70
C TYR A 228 -1.00 11.48 -7.64
N ILE A 229 -0.40 11.08 -8.78
CA ILE A 229 0.61 10.01 -8.78
C ILE A 229 1.84 10.49 -8.01
N SER A 230 2.23 11.75 -8.23
CA SER A 230 3.31 12.42 -7.51
C SER A 230 3.01 12.50 -6.01
N LEU A 231 1.84 13.02 -5.63
CA LEU A 231 1.47 13.20 -4.22
C LEU A 231 1.41 11.87 -3.46
N VAL A 232 0.78 10.85 -4.04
CA VAL A 232 0.68 9.52 -3.41
C VAL A 232 2.06 8.86 -3.37
N GLY A 233 2.82 8.88 -4.48
CA GLY A 233 4.15 8.30 -4.54
C GLY A 233 5.13 8.93 -3.54
N ILE A 234 5.15 10.26 -3.46
CA ILE A 234 5.91 10.99 -2.43
C ILE A 234 5.42 10.61 -1.03
N GLY A 235 4.11 10.51 -0.81
CA GLY A 235 3.55 10.07 0.46
C GLY A 235 4.02 8.67 0.89
N VAL A 236 4.09 7.71 -0.05
CA VAL A 236 4.64 6.37 0.18
C VAL A 236 6.11 6.44 0.59
N ILE A 237 6.92 7.23 -0.13
CA ILE A 237 8.35 7.37 0.17
C ILE A 237 8.58 8.06 1.52
N VAL A 238 7.82 9.11 1.83
CA VAL A 238 7.91 9.82 3.10
C VAL A 238 7.50 8.92 4.26
N ALA A 239 6.40 8.18 4.13
CA ALA A 239 5.96 7.25 5.17
C ALA A 239 7.00 6.13 5.39
N THR A 240 7.53 5.56 4.30
CA THR A 240 8.57 4.52 4.37
C THR A 240 9.85 5.05 5.00
N SER A 241 10.33 6.22 4.57
CA SER A 241 11.55 6.82 5.12
C SER A 241 11.39 7.19 6.60
N LEU A 242 10.22 7.71 7.01
CA LEU A 242 9.95 7.98 8.42
C LEU A 242 9.92 6.69 9.25
N SER A 243 9.20 5.65 8.80
CA SER A 243 9.15 4.36 9.51
C SER A 243 10.54 3.71 9.64
N ASN A 244 11.44 3.92 8.68
CA ASN A 244 12.77 3.34 8.70
C ASN A 244 13.82 4.21 9.45
N ILE A 245 13.72 5.55 9.38
CA ILE A 245 14.74 6.46 9.97
C ILE A 245 14.43 6.81 11.42
N LEU A 246 13.15 6.90 11.81
CA LEU A 246 12.78 7.17 13.22
C LEU A 246 13.38 6.15 14.21
N PRO A 247 13.44 4.84 13.89
CA PRO A 247 14.13 3.85 14.72
C PRO A 247 15.63 4.10 14.90
N SER A 248 16.36 4.49 13.83
CA SER A 248 17.82 4.63 13.85
C SER A 248 18.31 5.68 12.89
N ALA A 249 19.16 6.59 13.40
CA ALA A 249 19.82 7.61 12.61
C ALA A 249 20.80 7.04 11.57
N ASP A 250 21.35 5.84 11.79
CA ASP A 250 22.27 5.20 10.85
C ASP A 250 21.58 4.86 9.52
N LEU A 251 20.28 4.55 9.57
CA LEU A 251 19.45 4.31 8.39
C LEU A 251 19.18 5.58 7.57
N ALA A 252 19.53 6.77 8.08
CA ALA A 252 19.48 8.00 7.31
C ALA A 252 20.44 7.99 6.10
N LEU A 253 21.44 7.10 6.08
CA LEU A 253 22.30 6.86 4.92
C LEU A 253 21.51 6.40 3.68
N PHE A 254 20.31 5.85 3.86
CA PHE A 254 19.40 5.51 2.75
C PHE A 254 18.65 6.71 2.17
N MET A 255 18.68 7.89 2.82
CA MET A 255 17.92 9.09 2.40
C MET A 255 18.15 9.51 0.95
N PRO A 256 19.39 9.55 0.42
CA PRO A 256 19.61 9.91 -0.99
C PRO A 256 18.85 9.00 -1.96
N TYR A 257 18.73 7.71 -1.65
CA TYR A 257 18.03 6.73 -2.48
C TYR A 257 16.51 6.95 -2.46
N TYR A 258 15.93 7.27 -1.30
CA TYR A 258 14.51 7.66 -1.23
C TYR A 258 14.21 8.90 -2.08
N LEU A 259 15.09 9.91 -2.03
CA LEU A 259 14.92 11.14 -2.81
C LEU A 259 15.02 10.89 -4.32
N LEU A 260 15.84 9.93 -4.77
CA LEU A 260 15.94 9.55 -6.18
C LEU A 260 14.60 9.04 -6.75
N VAL A 261 13.77 8.38 -5.95
CA VAL A 261 12.47 7.83 -6.39
C VAL A 261 11.41 8.91 -6.62
N ILE A 262 11.55 10.09 -6.00
CA ILE A 262 10.62 11.20 -6.15
C ILE A 262 10.56 11.69 -7.61
N ILE A 263 11.71 11.72 -8.29
CA ILE A 263 11.82 12.23 -9.66
C ILE A 263 10.94 11.41 -10.63
N PRO A 264 11.04 10.06 -10.69
CA PRO A 264 10.16 9.26 -11.51
C PRO A 264 8.65 9.47 -11.27
N PHE A 265 8.19 9.66 -10.04
CA PHE A 265 6.77 9.91 -9.77
C PHE A 265 6.27 11.18 -10.48
N ILE A 266 7.07 12.25 -10.40
CA ILE A 266 6.78 13.51 -11.09
C ILE A 266 6.81 13.31 -12.62
N LEU A 267 7.82 12.60 -13.13
CA LEU A 267 7.93 12.32 -14.56
C LEU A 267 6.73 11.54 -15.10
N ILE A 268 6.23 10.55 -14.36
CA ILE A 268 5.06 9.78 -14.74
C ILE A 268 3.81 10.65 -14.81
N ASP A 269 3.59 11.52 -13.83
CA ASP A 269 2.48 12.47 -13.87
C ASP A 269 2.57 13.40 -15.10
N LEU A 270 3.76 13.89 -15.43
CA LEU A 270 3.99 14.71 -16.62
C LEU A 270 3.71 13.94 -17.92
N ILE A 271 4.17 12.68 -18.02
CA ILE A 271 3.99 11.81 -19.19
C ILE A 271 2.51 11.46 -19.39
N VAL A 272 1.83 10.99 -18.33
CA VAL A 272 0.45 10.52 -18.40
C VAL A 272 -0.50 11.67 -18.78
N TYR A 273 -0.29 12.86 -18.21
CA TYR A 273 -1.17 14.02 -18.41
C TYR A 273 -0.65 15.05 -19.42
N ASP A 274 0.34 14.67 -20.23
CA ASP A 274 0.82 15.44 -21.39
C ASP A 274 1.30 16.86 -21.05
N LYS A 275 1.97 16.99 -19.91
CA LYS A 275 2.54 18.26 -19.45
C LYS A 275 3.94 18.47 -20.05
N PRO A 276 4.41 19.72 -20.21
CA PRO A 276 5.79 20.00 -20.63
C PRO A 276 6.80 19.25 -19.72
N PRO A 277 7.91 18.72 -20.26
CA PRO A 277 8.40 18.80 -21.64
C PRO A 277 7.77 17.77 -22.62
N PHE A 278 6.82 16.94 -22.17
CA PHE A 278 6.29 15.81 -22.93
C PHE A 278 5.04 16.12 -23.75
N LYS A 279 4.58 17.38 -23.78
CA LYS A 279 3.38 17.85 -24.49
C LYS A 279 3.41 17.46 -25.98
N ARG A 280 2.63 16.45 -26.35
CA ARG A 280 2.58 15.88 -27.71
C ARG A 280 1.13 15.47 -28.01
N GLY A 281 0.35 16.36 -28.63
CA GLY A 281 -1.08 16.17 -28.89
C GLY A 281 -1.44 14.84 -29.58
N GLY A 282 -2.53 14.19 -29.13
CA GLY A 282 -3.14 13.00 -29.76
C GLY A 282 -3.75 11.98 -28.79
N ARG A 283 -4.94 11.44 -29.12
CA ARG A 283 -5.76 10.54 -28.25
C ARG A 283 -5.25 9.08 -28.21
N HIS A 284 -4.74 8.56 -29.34
CA HIS A 284 -4.24 7.19 -29.50
C HIS A 284 -2.94 6.91 -28.70
N ARG A 285 -2.30 7.95 -28.17
CA ARG A 285 -1.09 7.87 -27.32
C ARG A 285 -1.38 7.64 -25.84
N SER A 286 -2.64 7.70 -25.41
CA SER A 286 -2.97 7.56 -23.98
C SER A 286 -2.77 6.14 -23.44
N GLU A 287 -3.03 5.09 -24.23
CA GLU A 287 -2.78 3.69 -23.85
C GLU A 287 -1.27 3.46 -23.69
N ASN A 288 -0.47 3.84 -24.68
CA ASN A 288 1.00 3.74 -24.62
C ASN A 288 1.59 4.48 -23.41
N ARG A 289 1.02 5.62 -22.99
CA ARG A 289 1.47 6.36 -21.80
C ARG A 289 1.20 5.62 -20.50
N LYS A 290 0.05 4.95 -20.38
CA LYS A 290 -0.26 4.10 -19.21
C LYS A 290 0.71 2.94 -19.12
N LEU A 291 1.01 2.31 -20.25
CA LEU A 291 1.99 1.23 -20.32
C LEU A 291 3.39 1.69 -19.93
N VAL A 292 3.84 2.83 -20.43
CA VAL A 292 5.13 3.43 -20.05
C VAL A 292 5.17 3.75 -18.55
N ALA A 293 4.11 4.32 -17.99
CA ALA A 293 4.01 4.58 -16.56
C ALA A 293 4.08 3.29 -15.72
N ALA A 294 3.39 2.24 -16.17
CA ALA A 294 3.38 0.93 -15.54
C ALA A 294 4.77 0.28 -15.52
N ILE A 295 5.53 0.40 -16.63
CA ILE A 295 6.90 -0.10 -16.76
C ILE A 295 7.83 0.68 -15.83
N ILE A 296 7.81 2.02 -15.87
CA ILE A 296 8.68 2.86 -15.05
C ILE A 296 8.44 2.57 -13.56
N MET A 297 7.17 2.51 -13.12
CA MET A 297 6.89 2.26 -11.70
C MET A 297 7.24 0.85 -11.25
N ALA A 298 7.05 -0.15 -12.11
CA ALA A 298 7.48 -1.50 -11.80
C ALA A 298 9.00 -1.55 -11.62
N SER A 299 9.78 -0.94 -12.50
CA SER A 299 11.25 -0.90 -12.42
C SER A 299 11.81 -0.24 -11.16
N LEU A 300 11.04 0.61 -10.48
CA LEU A 300 11.50 1.30 -9.27
C LEU A 300 11.31 0.50 -7.98
N PHE A 301 10.77 -0.71 -8.05
CA PHE A 301 10.50 -1.51 -6.85
C PHE A 301 11.73 -1.74 -5.98
N TYR A 302 12.92 -1.86 -6.59
CA TYR A 302 14.18 -1.97 -5.85
C TYR A 302 14.40 -0.77 -4.94
N LEU A 303 14.34 0.44 -5.51
CA LEU A 303 14.54 1.70 -4.79
C LEU A 303 13.40 2.02 -3.80
N MET A 304 12.18 1.61 -4.10
CA MET A 304 11.04 1.78 -3.19
C MET A 304 11.09 0.82 -2.01
N GLY A 305 11.74 -0.34 -2.17
CA GLY A 305 11.75 -1.40 -1.19
C GLY A 305 12.83 -1.31 -0.12
N TYR A 306 13.63 -0.23 -0.09
CA TYR A 306 14.66 -0.05 0.92
C TYR A 306 14.10 0.16 2.33
N PRO A 307 14.82 -0.30 3.38
CA PRO A 307 16.00 -1.17 3.36
C PRO A 307 15.67 -2.68 3.32
N LEU A 308 14.39 -3.04 3.28
CA LEU A 308 13.91 -4.41 3.46
C LEU A 308 14.16 -5.32 2.24
N LEU A 309 14.08 -4.79 1.03
CA LEU A 309 14.23 -5.57 -0.20
C LEU A 309 15.61 -6.19 -0.38
N PRO A 310 16.74 -5.52 -0.07
CA PRO A 310 18.04 -6.20 0.03
C PRO A 310 18.03 -7.47 0.86
N LEU A 311 17.35 -7.46 2.01
CA LEU A 311 17.24 -8.63 2.88
C LEU A 311 16.50 -9.77 2.18
N ALA A 312 15.39 -9.47 1.48
CA ALA A 312 14.66 -10.45 0.66
C ALA A 312 15.48 -11.03 -0.49
N LEU A 313 16.47 -10.28 -1.01
CA LEU A 313 17.33 -10.69 -2.13
C LEU A 313 18.67 -11.30 -1.70
N GLY A 314 18.93 -11.35 -0.38
CA GLY A 314 20.20 -11.75 0.19
C GLY A 314 20.61 -13.19 -0.11
N ASN A 315 19.68 -14.07 -0.47
CA ASN A 315 20.04 -15.44 -0.80
C ASN A 315 20.18 -15.69 -2.32
N PHE A 316 19.98 -14.66 -3.16
CA PHE A 316 19.93 -14.83 -4.62
C PHE A 316 20.75 -13.79 -5.41
N LEU A 317 20.41 -12.50 -5.32
CA LEU A 317 21.04 -11.45 -6.16
C LEU A 317 22.15 -10.68 -5.44
N MET A 318 22.10 -10.67 -4.11
CA MET A 318 23.20 -10.27 -3.25
C MET A 318 23.68 -11.58 -2.64
N PRO A 319 24.93 -12.03 -2.77
CA PRO A 319 25.39 -13.19 -2.02
C PRO A 319 25.59 -12.79 -0.55
N LEU A 320 24.48 -12.57 0.16
CA LEU A 320 24.45 -12.59 1.62
C LEU A 320 24.31 -14.06 1.98
N ASP A 321 25.43 -14.73 2.22
CA ASP A 321 25.34 -15.95 3.00
C ASP A 321 24.97 -15.54 4.43
N LEU A 322 23.68 -15.32 4.70
CA LEU A 322 23.16 -14.92 6.01
C LEU A 322 23.54 -15.91 7.12
N SER A 323 23.96 -17.12 6.75
CA SER A 323 24.47 -18.13 7.69
C SER A 323 25.95 -17.93 8.05
N ASN A 324 26.73 -17.25 7.20
CA ASN A 324 28.17 -16.96 7.39
C ASN A 324 28.48 -15.48 7.66
N THR A 325 27.59 -14.56 7.28
CA THR A 325 27.65 -13.16 7.73
C THR A 325 27.03 -13.10 9.12
N GLU A 326 27.75 -12.55 10.09
CA GLU A 326 27.20 -12.16 11.40
C GLU A 326 26.15 -11.04 11.20
N PHE A 327 25.03 -11.33 10.51
CA PHE A 327 23.93 -10.39 10.37
C PHE A 327 23.29 -10.26 11.75
N THR A 328 23.67 -9.19 12.45
CA THR A 328 23.20 -8.93 13.80
C THR A 328 22.07 -7.91 13.79
N THR A 329 22.10 -6.95 12.87
CA THR A 329 21.12 -5.87 12.82
C THR A 329 20.95 -5.33 11.40
N LEU A 330 19.82 -4.68 11.14
CA LEU A 330 19.50 -4.02 9.87
C LEU A 330 20.59 -3.06 9.37
N VAL A 331 21.39 -2.48 10.28
CA VAL A 331 22.52 -1.60 9.93
C VAL A 331 23.60 -2.34 9.14
N ASP A 332 23.78 -3.64 9.38
CA ASP A 332 24.82 -4.47 8.75
C ASP A 332 24.58 -4.65 7.24
N ILE A 333 23.35 -4.42 6.76
CA ILE A 333 23.02 -4.44 5.33
C ILE A 333 23.51 -3.20 4.60
N ILE A 334 23.77 -2.07 5.28
CA ILE A 334 24.12 -0.80 4.61
C ILE A 334 25.33 -0.95 3.68
N PRO A 335 26.51 -1.47 4.13
CA PRO A 335 27.67 -1.59 3.25
C PRO A 335 27.40 -2.55 2.08
N ILE A 336 26.72 -3.65 2.37
CA ILE A 336 26.40 -4.72 1.40
C ILE A 336 25.48 -4.19 0.31
N PHE A 337 24.51 -3.37 0.69
CA PHE A 337 23.66 -2.66 -0.24
C PHE A 337 24.47 -1.73 -1.14
N VAL A 338 25.30 -0.87 -0.57
CA VAL A 338 26.08 0.13 -1.33
C VAL A 338 27.00 -0.57 -2.32
N ASP A 339 27.69 -1.63 -1.90
CA ASP A 339 28.65 -2.37 -2.73
C ASP A 339 27.97 -3.11 -3.89
N SER A 340 26.82 -3.72 -3.63
CA SER A 340 26.08 -4.48 -4.65
C SER A 340 25.15 -3.63 -5.52
N PHE A 341 24.90 -2.35 -5.15
CA PHE A 341 23.93 -1.48 -5.82
C PHE A 341 24.15 -1.40 -7.33
N SER A 342 25.41 -1.24 -7.76
CA SER A 342 25.78 -1.08 -9.17
C SER A 342 25.45 -2.30 -10.04
N VAL A 343 25.32 -3.49 -9.42
CA VAL A 343 25.02 -4.75 -10.11
C VAL A 343 23.53 -5.10 -9.97
N VAL A 344 22.98 -5.01 -8.76
CA VAL A 344 21.61 -5.46 -8.47
C VAL A 344 20.58 -4.48 -9.01
N PHE A 345 20.85 -3.17 -9.00
CA PHE A 345 19.89 -2.19 -9.51
C PHE A 345 19.62 -2.34 -11.01
N PRO A 346 20.62 -2.47 -11.91
CA PRO A 346 20.35 -2.75 -13.33
C PRO A 346 19.55 -4.03 -13.58
N LEU A 347 19.83 -5.11 -12.84
CA LEU A 347 19.10 -6.38 -12.97
C LEU A 347 17.63 -6.22 -12.57
N THR A 348 17.39 -5.58 -11.43
CA THR A 348 16.02 -5.32 -10.95
C THR A 348 15.27 -4.34 -11.87
N LEU A 349 15.93 -3.37 -12.50
CA LEU A 349 15.31 -2.52 -13.53
C LEU A 349 14.74 -3.35 -14.69
N ILE A 350 15.50 -4.35 -15.18
CA ILE A 350 15.09 -5.24 -16.27
C ILE A 350 13.89 -6.11 -15.83
N ILE A 351 14.00 -6.74 -14.65
CA ILE A 351 12.93 -7.58 -14.09
C ILE A 351 11.64 -6.75 -13.94
N GLY A 352 11.75 -5.58 -13.31
CA GLY A 352 10.61 -4.68 -13.13
C GLY A 352 10.03 -4.21 -14.47
N ALA A 353 10.86 -3.97 -15.49
CA ALA A 353 10.35 -3.57 -16.80
C ALA A 353 9.54 -4.69 -17.47
N ILE A 354 9.99 -5.95 -17.37
CA ILE A 354 9.29 -7.13 -17.89
C ILE A 354 7.95 -7.32 -17.16
N VAL A 355 7.97 -7.30 -15.82
CA VAL A 355 6.76 -7.46 -15.00
C VAL A 355 5.78 -6.31 -15.26
N GLY A 356 6.27 -5.08 -15.33
CA GLY A 356 5.46 -3.88 -15.60
C GLY A 356 4.81 -3.90 -16.98
N LEU A 357 5.53 -4.37 -18.01
CA LEU A 357 4.97 -4.59 -19.34
C LEU A 357 3.84 -5.62 -19.30
N GLY A 358 4.08 -6.77 -18.65
CA GLY A 358 3.08 -7.82 -18.48
C GLY A 358 1.83 -7.33 -17.75
N CYS A 359 2.02 -6.63 -16.63
CA CYS A 359 0.95 -6.03 -15.84
C CYS A 359 0.13 -5.02 -16.67
N GLY A 360 0.79 -4.10 -17.38
CA GLY A 360 0.10 -3.10 -18.21
C GLY A 360 -0.77 -3.72 -19.30
N LEU A 361 -0.23 -4.70 -20.04
CA LEU A 361 -0.97 -5.40 -21.09
C LEU A 361 -2.16 -6.19 -20.53
N PHE A 362 -1.97 -6.86 -19.39
CA PHE A 362 -3.04 -7.61 -18.73
C PHE A 362 -4.14 -6.68 -18.19
N TYR A 363 -3.75 -5.59 -17.54
CA TYR A 363 -4.67 -4.59 -16.99
C TYR A 363 -5.54 -3.98 -18.10
N GLU A 364 -4.97 -3.63 -19.25
CA GLU A 364 -5.73 -3.13 -20.40
C GLU A 364 -6.75 -4.13 -20.94
N ARG A 365 -6.38 -5.42 -21.02
CA ARG A 365 -7.30 -6.49 -21.43
C ARG A 365 -8.48 -6.60 -20.47
N ILE A 366 -8.22 -6.58 -19.17
CA ILE A 366 -9.28 -6.60 -18.14
C ILE A 366 -10.20 -5.39 -18.29
N GLN A 367 -9.65 -4.19 -18.44
CA GLN A 367 -10.45 -2.97 -18.60
C GLN A 367 -11.34 -3.01 -19.83
N LYS A 368 -10.79 -3.45 -20.97
CA LYS A 368 -11.56 -3.62 -22.22
C LYS A 368 -12.68 -4.66 -22.04
N TYR A 369 -12.38 -5.79 -21.38
CA TYR A 369 -13.38 -6.83 -21.08
C TYR A 369 -14.51 -6.30 -20.17
N ILE A 370 -14.17 -5.61 -19.08
CA ILE A 370 -15.16 -5.04 -18.16
C ILE A 370 -16.03 -4.00 -18.88
N LYS A 371 -15.41 -3.10 -19.66
CA LYS A 371 -16.12 -2.08 -20.43
C LYS A 371 -17.12 -2.71 -21.39
N ASN A 372 -16.69 -3.67 -22.21
CA ASN A 372 -17.55 -4.37 -23.17
C ASN A 372 -18.72 -5.10 -22.47
N LYS A 373 -18.46 -5.72 -21.31
CA LYS A 373 -19.49 -6.42 -20.53
C LYS A 373 -20.53 -5.46 -19.95
N ILE A 374 -20.14 -4.24 -19.59
CA ILE A 374 -21.06 -3.20 -19.13
C ILE A 374 -21.90 -2.69 -20.32
N GLU A 375 -21.27 -2.37 -21.45
CA GLU A 375 -21.96 -1.87 -22.64
C GLU A 375 -23.00 -2.87 -23.17
N THR A 376 -22.62 -4.14 -23.29
CA THR A 376 -23.53 -5.23 -23.70
C THR A 376 -24.68 -5.45 -22.72
N ARG A 377 -24.45 -5.31 -21.41
CA ARG A 377 -25.50 -5.53 -20.39
C ARG A 377 -26.51 -4.38 -20.32
N PHE A 378 -26.10 -3.16 -20.66
CA PHE A 378 -26.92 -1.96 -20.49
C PHE A 378 -27.34 -1.27 -21.80
N ASN A 379 -27.02 -1.85 -22.98
CA ASN A 379 -27.29 -1.25 -24.30
C ASN A 379 -26.81 0.21 -24.40
N LEU A 380 -25.71 0.54 -23.73
CA LEU A 380 -25.12 1.88 -23.76
C LEU A 380 -24.17 1.94 -24.95
N ASN A 381 -24.62 2.52 -26.06
CA ASN A 381 -23.70 2.99 -27.11
C ASN A 381 -23.04 4.28 -26.60
N LEU A 382 -21.87 4.18 -25.99
CA LEU A 382 -21.08 5.32 -25.47
C LEU A 382 -20.00 5.79 -26.44
#